data_AF-A0A914KHX5-F1
#
_entry.id   AF-A0A914KHX5-F1
#
_cell.length_a   1.000
_cell.length_b   1.000
_cell.length_c   1.000
_cell.angle_alpha   90.00
_cell.angle_beta   90.00
_cell.angle_gamma   90.00
#
_symmetry.space_group_name_H-M   'P 1'
#
loop_
_entity.id
_entity.type
_entity.pdbx_description
1 polymer ?
#
loop_
_entity_poly.entity_id
_entity_poly.type
_entity_poly.pdbx_seq_one_letter_code
_entity_poly.pdbx_strand_id
1 'polypeptide(L)'
;MFALQSLHETDINQRAHYLELAEKIGETCHESYNRTITKLGPESFRFASDLEAKAVRVHESYYILRPEAVEGWFYLWRVTGKQQYRDWCWEVVEALERHCRATAGYTGIRNVNSLPVDQDDVQQSFFLAETLKYLFLTFSESNKISLDKWVFNTEAHPFPIEI
;
A
#
# COMPACT_ATOMS: atom_id res chain seq x y z
N MET A 1 -5.77 -7.46 4.41
CA MET A 1 -6.59 -8.21 5.40
C MET A 1 -7.99 -8.59 4.90
N PHE A 2 -8.96 -7.68 4.78
CA PHE A 2 -10.36 -8.05 4.45
C PHE A 2 -10.54 -8.74 3.08
N ALA A 3 -9.77 -8.33 2.06
CA ALA A 3 -9.78 -9.00 0.76
C ALA A 3 -9.36 -10.48 0.88
N LEU A 4 -8.31 -10.78 1.66
CA LEU A 4 -7.87 -12.14 1.92
C LEU A 4 -8.93 -12.94 2.68
N GLN A 5 -9.57 -12.34 3.69
CA GLN A 5 -10.68 -12.99 4.41
C GLN A 5 -11.82 -13.40 3.46
N SER A 6 -12.14 -12.57 2.46
CA SER A 6 -13.21 -12.89 1.50
C SER A 6 -12.95 -14.20 0.72
N LEU A 7 -11.68 -14.58 0.46
CA LEU A 7 -11.36 -15.84 -0.22
C LEU A 7 -11.69 -17.07 0.63
N HIS A 8 -11.60 -16.95 1.95
CA HIS A 8 -11.80 -18.05 2.89
C HIS A 8 -13.20 -18.08 3.51
N GLU A 9 -14.04 -17.09 3.19
CA GLU A 9 -15.40 -17.01 3.71
C GLU A 9 -16.34 -17.94 2.93
N THR A 10 -17.14 -18.73 3.64
CA THR A 10 -18.07 -19.70 3.06
C THR A 10 -19.45 -19.11 2.81
N ASP A 11 -19.87 -18.16 3.65
CA ASP A 11 -21.13 -17.46 3.46
C ASP A 11 -21.00 -16.40 2.35
N ILE A 12 -21.90 -16.45 1.37
CA ILE A 12 -21.83 -15.59 0.18
C ILE A 12 -22.03 -14.11 0.52
N ASN A 13 -22.91 -13.81 1.49
CA ASN A 13 -23.19 -12.43 1.88
C ASN A 13 -22.01 -11.84 2.65
N GLN A 14 -21.41 -12.61 3.56
CA GLN A 14 -20.21 -12.22 4.30
C GLN A 14 -19.02 -12.04 3.36
N ARG A 15 -18.83 -12.95 2.40
CA ARG A 15 -17.79 -12.83 1.36
C ARG A 15 -17.93 -11.51 0.60
N ALA A 16 -19.13 -11.22 0.10
CA ALA A 16 -19.41 -9.99 -0.63
C ALA A 16 -19.17 -8.75 0.24
N HIS A 17 -19.62 -8.77 1.50
CA HIS A 17 -19.44 -7.69 2.45
C HIS A 17 -17.96 -7.39 2.73
N TYR A 18 -17.14 -8.41 3.01
CA TYR A 18 -15.71 -8.22 3.29
C TYR A 18 -14.94 -7.74 2.05
N LEU A 19 -15.31 -8.22 0.86
CA LEU A 19 -14.69 -7.73 -0.36
C LEU A 19 -15.05 -6.26 -0.59
N GLU A 20 -16.33 -5.88 -0.47
CA GLU A 20 -16.76 -4.49 -0.60
C GLU A 20 -16.05 -3.57 0.40
N LEU A 21 -15.93 -4.00 1.67
CA LEU A 21 -15.20 -3.27 2.69
C LEU A 21 -13.72 -3.10 2.33
N ALA A 22 -13.09 -4.16 1.79
CA ALA A 22 -11.70 -4.10 1.34
C ALA A 22 -11.51 -3.11 0.19
N GLU A 23 -12.43 -3.09 -0.78
CA GLU A 23 -12.39 -2.17 -1.91
C GLU A 23 -12.52 -0.71 -1.46
N LYS A 24 -13.47 -0.43 -0.56
CA LYS A 24 -13.68 0.92 0.02
C LYS A 24 -12.49 1.42 0.83
N ILE A 25 -11.87 0.55 1.62
CA ILE A 25 -10.63 0.89 2.36
C ILE A 25 -9.50 1.14 1.36
N GLY A 26 -9.35 0.28 0.35
CA GLY A 26 -8.33 0.43 -0.69
C GLY A 26 -8.44 1.76 -1.44
N GLU A 27 -9.67 2.15 -1.80
CA GLU A 27 -9.98 3.44 -2.43
C GLU A 27 -9.67 4.62 -1.49
N THR A 28 -10.07 4.52 -0.22
CA THR A 28 -9.77 5.56 0.78
C THR A 28 -8.27 5.76 0.98
N CYS A 29 -7.50 4.66 1.03
CA CYS A 29 -6.04 4.72 1.07
C CYS A 29 -5.45 5.31 -0.21
N HIS A 30 -6.00 5.00 -1.39
CA HIS A 30 -5.53 5.60 -2.64
C HIS A 30 -5.80 7.10 -2.69
N GLU A 31 -6.97 7.54 -2.23
CA GLU A 31 -7.30 8.96 -2.12
C GLU A 31 -6.35 9.72 -1.20
N SER A 32 -5.88 9.11 -0.09
CA SER A 32 -4.89 9.76 0.78
C SER A 32 -3.52 9.95 0.10
N TYR A 33 -3.16 9.09 -0.86
CA TYR A 33 -1.98 9.25 -1.70
C TYR A 33 -2.23 10.31 -2.78
N ASN A 34 -3.33 10.17 -3.53
CA ASN A 34 -3.67 11.00 -4.67
C ASN A 34 -3.85 12.49 -4.30
N ARG A 35 -4.33 12.77 -3.09
CA ARG A 35 -4.56 14.13 -2.58
C ARG A 35 -3.30 14.88 -2.16
N THR A 36 -2.14 14.23 -2.16
CA THR A 36 -0.85 14.86 -1.84
C THR A 36 -0.13 15.36 -3.09
N ILE A 37 0.82 16.27 -2.91
CA ILE A 37 1.65 16.79 -4.01
C ILE A 37 2.58 15.70 -4.56
N THR A 38 3.20 14.93 -3.68
CA THR A 38 4.18 13.89 -4.06
C THR A 38 3.54 12.59 -4.54
N LYS A 39 2.22 12.43 -4.40
CA LYS A 39 1.49 11.17 -4.66
C LYS A 39 1.92 10.03 -3.73
N LEU A 40 2.43 10.36 -2.55
CA LEU A 40 2.72 9.43 -1.46
C LEU A 40 1.83 9.78 -0.26
N GLY A 41 1.22 8.78 0.37
CA GLY A 41 0.33 9.01 1.50
C GLY A 41 1.07 9.48 2.76
N PRO A 42 0.48 10.36 3.56
CA PRO A 42 1.03 10.75 4.85
C PRO A 42 0.87 9.62 5.89
N GLU A 43 1.67 9.65 6.97
CA GLU A 43 1.56 8.72 8.11
C GLU A 43 0.14 8.65 8.68
N SER A 44 -0.54 9.80 8.77
CA SER A 44 -1.95 9.82 9.13
C SER A 44 -2.72 10.91 8.40
N PHE A 45 -4.00 10.63 8.19
CA PHE A 45 -4.95 11.54 7.58
C PHE A 45 -6.27 11.52 8.35
N ARG A 46 -7.04 12.59 8.23
CA ARG A 46 -8.25 12.81 9.02
C ARG A 46 -9.48 12.98 8.13
N PHE A 47 -10.64 12.75 8.74
CA PHE A 47 -11.95 13.10 8.20
C PHE A 47 -12.59 14.10 9.15
N ALA A 48 -12.85 15.30 8.66
CA ALA A 48 -13.52 16.40 9.35
C ALA A 48 -14.46 17.11 8.35
N SER A 49 -15.31 18.01 8.83
CA SER A 49 -16.36 18.66 8.03
C SER A 49 -15.88 19.33 6.73
N ASP A 50 -14.62 19.75 6.66
CA ASP A 50 -13.98 20.41 5.52
C ASP A 50 -12.73 19.67 5.01
N LEU A 51 -12.44 18.48 5.55
CA LEU A 51 -11.20 17.76 5.27
C LEU A 51 -11.45 16.26 5.14
N GLU A 52 -11.06 15.71 4.01
CA GLU A 52 -11.22 14.29 3.72
C GLU A 52 -9.88 13.70 3.27
N ALA A 53 -9.39 12.67 3.97
CA ALA A 53 -8.20 11.91 3.62
C ALA A 53 -6.92 12.75 3.42
N LYS A 54 -6.74 13.83 4.21
CA LYS A 54 -5.51 14.64 4.23
C LYS A 54 -4.85 14.67 5.60
N ALA A 55 -3.54 14.81 5.63
CA ALA A 55 -2.82 15.16 6.85
C ALA A 55 -3.16 16.60 7.26
N VAL A 56 -3.44 16.81 8.55
CA VAL A 56 -3.75 18.14 9.11
C VAL A 56 -2.56 18.72 9.84
N ARG A 57 -1.74 17.88 10.46
CA ARG A 57 -0.62 18.30 11.29
C ARG A 57 0.69 18.05 10.55
N VAL A 58 1.63 18.99 10.65
CA VAL A 58 2.94 18.90 9.99
C VAL A 58 3.70 17.63 10.40
N HIS A 59 3.60 17.21 11.66
CA HIS A 59 4.25 15.99 12.16
C HIS A 59 3.57 14.69 11.73
N GLU A 60 2.43 14.76 11.05
CA GLU A 60 1.69 13.61 10.51
C GLU A 60 1.91 13.47 8.99
N SER A 61 2.56 14.45 8.34
CA SER A 61 2.68 14.55 6.88
C SER A 61 3.88 13.80 6.29
N TYR A 62 4.62 13.03 7.08
CA TYR A 62 5.79 12.31 6.59
C TYR A 62 5.40 10.99 5.90
N TYR A 63 6.30 10.46 5.07
CA TYR A 63 6.20 9.14 4.47
C TYR A 63 7.55 8.43 4.58
N ILE A 64 7.61 7.33 5.33
CA ILE A 64 8.85 6.62 5.66
C ILE A 64 9.01 5.31 4.87
N LEU A 65 8.60 5.29 3.60
CA LEU A 65 8.71 4.12 2.71
C LEU A 65 7.79 2.93 3.06
N ARG A 66 6.71 3.22 3.80
CA ARG A 66 5.77 2.25 4.35
C ARG A 66 5.03 1.42 3.27
N PRO A 67 4.72 0.14 3.54
CA PRO A 67 4.17 -0.79 2.56
C PRO A 67 2.64 -0.93 2.54
N GLU A 68 1.92 -0.52 3.58
CA GLU A 68 0.59 -1.11 3.90
C GLU A 68 -0.49 -0.82 2.84
N ALA A 69 -0.41 0.33 2.15
CA ALA A 69 -1.31 0.63 1.03
C ALA A 69 -1.05 -0.28 -0.17
N VAL A 70 0.22 -0.44 -0.55
CA VAL A 70 0.65 -1.34 -1.62
C VAL A 70 0.34 -2.80 -1.27
N GLU A 71 0.53 -3.21 -0.02
CA GLU A 71 0.11 -4.53 0.47
C GLU A 71 -1.40 -4.73 0.29
N GLY A 72 -2.21 -3.75 0.71
CA GLY A 72 -3.66 -3.80 0.55
C GLY A 72 -4.09 -3.97 -0.90
N TRP A 73 -3.49 -3.19 -1.81
CA TRP A 73 -3.77 -3.26 -3.24
C TRP A 73 -3.24 -4.55 -3.90
N PHE A 74 -2.12 -5.10 -3.42
CA PHE A 74 -1.63 -6.42 -3.83
C PHE A 74 -2.69 -7.50 -3.56
N TYR A 75 -3.25 -7.54 -2.35
CA TYR A 75 -4.31 -8.50 -2.02
C TYR A 75 -5.57 -8.26 -2.84
N LEU A 76 -6.00 -7.00 -2.99
CA LEU A 76 -7.16 -6.66 -3.83
C LEU A 76 -6.97 -7.09 -5.28
N TRP A 77 -5.78 -6.88 -5.86
CA TRP A 77 -5.46 -7.35 -7.20
C TRP A 77 -5.50 -8.88 -7.29
N ARG A 78 -4.88 -9.61 -6.36
CA ARG A 78 -4.87 -11.08 -6.35
C ARG A 78 -6.27 -11.68 -6.26
N VAL A 79 -7.15 -11.05 -5.47
CA VAL A 79 -8.52 -11.52 -5.22
C VAL A 79 -9.46 -11.19 -6.37
N THR A 80 -9.36 -9.99 -6.92
CA THR A 80 -10.36 -9.47 -7.89
C THR A 80 -9.90 -9.50 -9.34
N GLY A 81 -8.58 -9.52 -9.58
CA GLY A 81 -7.99 -9.33 -10.91
C GLY A 81 -8.17 -7.93 -11.51
N LYS A 82 -8.75 -6.96 -10.79
CA LYS A 82 -9.01 -5.62 -11.32
C LYS A 82 -7.69 -4.88 -11.60
N GLN A 83 -7.56 -4.36 -12.82
CA GLN A 83 -6.36 -3.65 -13.29
C GLN A 83 -6.07 -2.36 -12.49
N GLN A 84 -7.10 -1.70 -11.97
CA GLN A 84 -6.95 -0.46 -11.19
C GLN A 84 -5.91 -0.55 -10.06
N TYR A 85 -5.81 -1.70 -9.39
CA TYR A 85 -4.87 -1.87 -8.26
C TYR A 85 -3.42 -1.96 -8.72
N ARG A 86 -3.18 -2.48 -9.93
CA ARG A 86 -1.85 -2.43 -10.57
C ARG A 86 -1.52 -1.00 -10.98
N ASP A 87 -2.48 -0.26 -11.49
CA ASP A 87 -2.30 1.14 -11.89
C ASP A 87 -1.95 2.01 -10.66
N TRP A 88 -2.66 1.83 -9.54
CA TRP A 88 -2.34 2.52 -8.27
C TRP A 88 -0.97 2.13 -7.70
N CYS A 89 -0.60 0.84 -7.76
CA CYS A 89 0.77 0.41 -7.41
C CYS A 89 1.82 1.06 -8.33
N TRP A 90 1.51 1.27 -9.62
CA TRP A 90 2.43 1.91 -10.56
C TRP A 90 2.59 3.41 -10.26
N GLU A 91 1.52 4.11 -9.90
CA GLU A 91 1.59 5.50 -9.43
C GLU A 91 2.54 5.64 -8.22
N VAL A 92 2.51 4.68 -7.29
CA VAL A 92 3.45 4.65 -6.15
C VAL A 92 4.88 4.39 -6.60
N VAL A 93 5.12 3.49 -7.56
CA VAL A 93 6.48 3.28 -8.13
C VAL A 93 7.02 4.59 -8.69
N GLU A 94 6.23 5.30 -9.50
CA GLU A 94 6.67 6.57 -10.07
C GLU A 94 6.92 7.64 -9.01
N ALA A 95 6.08 7.70 -7.97
CA ALA A 95 6.23 8.63 -6.86
C ALA A 95 7.51 8.33 -6.03
N LEU A 96 7.79 7.06 -5.74
CA LEU A 96 9.01 6.61 -5.08
C LEU A 96 10.26 7.00 -5.89
N GLU A 97 10.24 6.76 -7.20
CA GLU A 97 11.35 7.14 -8.09
C GLU A 97 11.58 8.65 -8.13
N ARG A 98 10.50 9.44 -8.13
CA ARG A 98 10.56 10.91 -8.21
C ARG A 98 10.97 11.57 -6.90
N HIS A 99 10.55 11.03 -5.76
CA HIS A 99 10.61 11.74 -4.48
C HIS A 99 11.42 11.04 -3.39
N CYS A 100 11.56 9.71 -3.45
CA CYS A 100 12.28 8.95 -2.42
C CYS A 100 13.66 8.48 -2.87
N ARG A 101 13.95 8.46 -4.18
CA ARG A 101 15.25 8.03 -4.70
C ARG A 101 16.35 9.02 -4.32
N ALA A 102 17.41 8.50 -3.71
CA ALA A 102 18.65 9.20 -3.39
C ALA A 102 19.82 8.65 -4.23
N THR A 103 21.01 9.25 -4.12
CA THR A 103 22.20 8.82 -4.87
C THR A 103 22.57 7.34 -4.63
N ALA A 104 22.35 6.83 -3.41
CA ALA A 104 22.77 5.50 -2.98
C ALA A 104 21.63 4.62 -2.41
N GLY A 105 20.37 4.92 -2.73
CA GLY A 105 19.23 4.14 -2.23
C GLY A 105 17.92 4.93 -2.28
N TYR A 106 17.05 4.69 -1.30
CA TYR A 106 15.79 5.39 -1.07
C TYR A 106 15.72 5.90 0.36
N THR A 107 15.02 7.02 0.56
CA THR A 107 14.82 7.66 1.86
C THR A 107 13.38 8.07 2.02
N GLY A 108 12.89 8.06 3.26
CA GLY A 108 11.62 8.69 3.58
C GLY A 108 11.67 10.21 3.36
N ILE A 109 10.49 10.82 3.37
CA ILE A 109 10.32 12.26 3.22
C ILE A 109 9.51 12.82 4.38
N ARG A 110 9.89 14.00 4.87
CA ARG A 110 9.28 14.62 6.06
C ARG A 110 7.94 15.29 5.80
N ASN A 111 7.65 15.64 4.55
CA ASN A 111 6.39 16.26 4.17
C ASN A 111 5.99 15.93 2.73
N VAL A 112 4.97 15.09 2.56
CA VAL A 112 4.40 14.66 1.26
C VAL A 112 3.72 15.80 0.47
N ASN A 113 3.54 16.97 1.10
CA ASN A 113 2.95 18.18 0.51
C ASN A 113 3.95 19.34 0.34
N SER A 114 5.26 19.06 0.37
CA SER A 114 6.29 20.06 0.13
C SER A 114 7.17 19.68 -1.05
N LEU A 115 7.47 20.67 -1.90
CA LEU A 115 8.48 20.57 -2.95
C LEU A 115 9.46 21.76 -2.84
N PRO A 116 10.79 21.54 -2.93
CA PRO A 116 11.44 20.23 -2.97
C PRO A 116 11.18 19.41 -1.70
N VAL A 117 11.29 18.08 -1.81
CA VAL A 117 11.09 17.18 -0.67
C VAL A 117 12.26 17.30 0.30
N ASP A 118 11.97 17.20 1.60
CA ASP A 118 12.97 17.11 2.66
C ASP A 118 13.14 15.64 3.06
N GLN A 119 14.34 15.10 2.88
CA GLN A 119 14.66 13.69 3.08
C GLN A 119 14.94 13.39 4.56
N ASP A 120 14.54 12.21 5.03
CA ASP A 120 14.78 11.80 6.41
C ASP A 120 16.14 11.12 6.64
N ASP A 121 16.86 10.80 5.56
CA ASP A 121 18.15 10.10 5.50
C ASP A 121 18.10 8.67 6.08
N VAL A 122 16.95 7.99 5.97
CA VAL A 122 16.79 6.60 6.42
C VAL A 122 16.16 5.72 5.34
N GLN A 123 16.86 4.64 4.98
CA GLN A 123 16.27 3.54 4.21
C GLN A 123 15.80 2.44 5.15
N GLN A 124 14.50 2.37 5.39
CA GLN A 124 13.90 1.38 6.27
C GLN A 124 14.05 -0.03 5.70
N SER A 125 14.29 -1.04 6.56
CA SER A 125 14.43 -2.43 6.12
C SER A 125 13.18 -2.95 5.42
N PHE A 126 12.01 -2.56 5.92
CA PHE A 126 10.71 -2.93 5.34
C PHE A 126 10.49 -2.39 3.94
N PHE A 127 11.21 -1.35 3.51
CA PHE A 127 11.12 -0.92 2.11
C PHE A 127 11.55 -2.05 1.16
N LEU A 128 12.63 -2.74 1.51
CA LEU A 128 13.14 -3.87 0.74
C LEU A 128 12.34 -5.15 1.00
N ALA A 129 12.01 -5.41 2.27
CA ALA A 129 11.30 -6.63 2.64
C ALA A 129 9.84 -6.61 2.15
N GLU A 130 9.17 -5.47 2.20
CA GLU A 130 7.71 -5.38 2.02
C GLU A 130 7.34 -4.58 0.80
N THR A 131 7.65 -3.27 0.77
CA THR A 131 7.18 -2.36 -0.29
C THR A 131 7.59 -2.86 -1.67
N LEU A 132 8.88 -3.13 -1.88
CA LEU A 132 9.38 -3.64 -3.16
C LEU A 132 8.88 -5.06 -3.46
N LYS A 133 8.70 -5.91 -2.44
CA LYS A 133 8.21 -7.29 -2.63
C LYS A 133 6.75 -7.30 -3.08
N TYR A 134 5.88 -6.54 -2.44
CA TYR A 134 4.47 -6.45 -2.83
C TYR A 134 4.30 -5.76 -4.20
N LEU A 135 5.10 -4.72 -4.51
CA LEU A 135 5.14 -4.15 -5.87
C LEU A 135 5.55 -5.21 -6.90
N PHE A 136 6.64 -5.93 -6.66
CA PHE A 136 7.11 -7.00 -7.55
C PHE A 136 6.04 -8.09 -7.75
N LEU A 137 5.39 -8.55 -6.68
CA LEU A 137 4.36 -9.58 -6.75
C LEU A 137 3.07 -9.09 -7.43
N THR A 138 2.74 -7.81 -7.32
CA THR A 138 1.58 -7.20 -8.00
C THR A 138 1.74 -7.22 -9.52
N PHE A 139 2.95 -6.98 -10.02
CA PHE A 139 3.28 -7.03 -11.45
C PHE A 139 3.74 -8.42 -11.93
N SER A 140 3.78 -9.41 -11.05
CA SER A 140 4.06 -10.81 -11.41
C SER A 140 2.78 -11.58 -11.77
N GLU A 141 2.93 -12.80 -12.26
CA GLU A 141 1.82 -13.75 -12.43
C GLU A 141 1.18 -14.12 -11.08
N SER A 142 -0.12 -14.43 -11.10
CA SER A 142 -0.94 -14.75 -9.91
C SER A 142 -0.61 -16.10 -9.26
N ASN A 143 0.13 -16.98 -9.96
CA ASN A 143 0.60 -18.26 -9.45
C ASN A 143 1.91 -18.14 -8.62
N LYS A 144 2.64 -17.02 -8.75
CA LYS A 144 3.90 -16.77 -8.05
C LYS A 144 3.59 -16.41 -6.61
N ILE A 145 4.10 -17.20 -5.66
CA ILE A 145 3.74 -17.13 -4.24
C ILE A 145 2.20 -17.08 -4.08
N SER A 146 1.52 -18.14 -4.56
CA SER A 146 0.06 -18.23 -4.48
C SER A 146 -0.43 -18.14 -3.03
N LEU A 147 -1.53 -17.41 -2.82
CA LEU A 147 -2.22 -17.27 -1.53
C LEU A 147 -2.82 -18.60 -1.05
N ASP A 148 -2.97 -19.60 -1.93
CA ASP A 148 -3.41 -20.95 -1.55
C ASP A 148 -2.31 -21.78 -0.87
N LYS A 149 -1.04 -21.36 -0.98
CA LYS A 149 0.13 -22.11 -0.52
C LYS A 149 0.98 -21.36 0.49
N TRP A 150 0.87 -20.04 0.52
CA TRP A 150 1.71 -19.17 1.32
C TRP A 150 0.85 -18.16 2.07
N VAL A 151 1.21 -17.93 3.33
CA VAL A 151 0.72 -16.83 4.15
C VAL A 151 1.89 -15.90 4.49
N PHE A 152 1.71 -14.60 4.31
CA PHE A 152 2.70 -13.61 4.69
C PHE A 152 2.57 -13.29 6.18
N ASN A 153 3.69 -13.23 6.91
CA ASN A 153 3.67 -12.55 8.21
C ASN A 153 3.56 -11.03 8.01
N THR A 154 3.52 -10.29 9.12
CA THR A 154 3.38 -8.82 9.12
C THR A 154 4.60 -8.05 8.58
N GLU A 155 5.66 -8.73 8.13
CA GLU A 155 6.85 -8.12 7.49
C GLU A 155 7.07 -8.72 6.09
N ALA A 156 5.98 -9.12 5.44
CA ALA A 156 5.94 -9.72 4.11
C ALA A 156 6.84 -10.96 3.92
N HIS A 157 7.18 -11.69 4.97
CA HIS A 157 7.89 -12.98 4.84
C HIS A 157 6.87 -14.10 4.62
N PRO A 158 6.93 -14.82 3.48
CA PRO A 158 5.98 -15.89 3.19
C PRO A 158 6.35 -17.17 3.96
N PHE A 159 5.36 -17.75 4.62
CA PHE A 159 5.42 -19.05 5.28
C PHE A 159 4.48 -20.03 4.55
N PRO A 160 4.87 -21.31 4.40
CA PRO A 160 3.99 -22.31 3.79
C PRO A 160 2.78 -22.56 4.70
N ILE A 161 1.62 -22.80 4.09
CA ILE A 161 0.42 -23.27 4.80
C ILE A 161 0.60 -24.76 5.11
N GLU A 162 0.37 -25.17 6.37
CA GLU A 162 0.28 -26.58 6.74
C GLU A 162 -1.09 -27.12 6.30
N ILE A 163 -1.08 -28.23 5.55
CA ILE A 163 -2.27 -28.91 5.00
C ILE A 163 -2.37 -30.29 5.61
#